data_AF-A0AAU5MWV4-F1
#
_entry.id   AF-A0AAU5MWV4-F1
#
_cell.length_a   1.000
_cell.length_b   1.000
_cell.length_c   1.000
_cell.angle_alpha   90.00
_cell.angle_beta   90.00
_cell.angle_gamma   90.00
#
_symmetry.space_group_name_H-M   'P 1'
#
loop_
_entity.id
_entity.type
_entity.pdbx_description
1 polymer ?
#
loop_
_entity_poly.entity_id
_entity_poly.type
_entity_poly.pdbx_seq_one_letter_code
_entity_poly.pdbx_strand_id
1 'polypeptide(L)' 'MTTTERRRAAVERIREAEEVVAQLRDGFARAGVKLPSLRIDAASCAGDDPVVLVDLGRCNLDAAVRLSRVLDERAAGA' A
#
# COMPACT_ATOMS: atom_id res chain seq x y z
N MET A 1 27.75 3.11 5.63
CA MET A 1 26.67 4.05 5.31
C MET A 1 26.52 5.05 6.45
N THR A 2 26.65 6.34 6.15
CA THR A 2 26.50 7.44 7.13
C THR A 2 25.02 7.61 7.52
N THR A 3 24.74 8.25 8.64
CA THR A 3 23.36 8.57 9.08
C THR A 3 22.59 9.36 8.01
N THR A 4 23.26 10.27 7.31
CA THR A 4 22.67 11.06 6.21
C THR A 4 22.29 10.18 5.02
N GLU A 5 23.15 9.23 4.63
CA GLU A 5 22.87 8.29 3.54
C GLU A 5 21.67 7.40 3.86
N ARG A 6 21.55 6.88 5.10
CA ARG A 6 20.39 6.07 5.49
C ARG A 6 19.11 6.88 5.44
N ARG A 7 19.14 8.13 5.94
CA ARG A 7 17.99 9.03 5.91
C ARG A 7 17.54 9.32 4.48
N ARG A 8 18.47 9.53 3.55
CA ARG A 8 18.13 9.71 2.13
C ARG A 8 17.47 8.46 1.55
N ALA A 9 18.04 7.28 1.80
CA ALA A 9 17.47 6.01 1.33
C ALA A 9 16.05 5.79 1.89
N ALA A 10 15.82 6.09 3.17
CA ALA A 10 14.49 6.01 3.78
C ALA A 10 13.48 6.96 3.13
N VAL A 11 13.89 8.19 2.81
CA VAL A 11 13.01 9.16 2.11
C VAL A 11 12.63 8.68 0.72
N GLU A 12 13.57 8.11 -0.05
CA GLU A 12 13.27 7.55 -1.38
C GLU A 12 12.32 6.36 -1.28
N ARG A 13 12.52 5.44 -0.32
CA ARG A 13 11.59 4.32 -0.07
C ARG A 13 10.17 4.81 0.27
N ILE A 14 10.04 5.88 1.04
CA ILE A 14 8.74 6.47 1.37
C ILE A 14 8.07 7.03 0.11
N ARG A 15 8.81 7.75 -0.74
CA ARG A 15 8.28 8.25 -2.03
C ARG A 15 7.81 7.13 -2.94
N GLU A 16 8.60 6.07 -3.08
CA GLU A 16 8.20 4.89 -3.86
C GLU A 16 6.90 4.29 -3.31
N ALA A 17 6.78 4.18 -1.99
CA ALA A 17 5.55 3.69 -1.36
C ALA A 17 4.35 4.63 -1.56
N GLU A 18 4.55 5.94 -1.59
CA GLU A 18 3.48 6.92 -1.88
C GLU A 18 2.94 6.73 -3.30
N GLU A 19 3.83 6.48 -4.26
CA GLU A 19 3.46 6.18 -5.65
C GLU A 19 2.68 4.87 -5.75
N VAL A 20 3.13 3.82 -5.06
CA VAL A 20 2.41 2.54 -4.99
C VAL A 20 1.02 2.72 -4.38
N VAL A 21 0.89 3.51 -3.30
CA VAL A 21 -0.40 3.81 -2.67
C VAL A 21 -1.33 4.56 -3.63
N ALA A 22 -0.81 5.48 -4.43
CA ALA A 22 -1.60 6.17 -5.45
C ALA A 22 -2.10 5.19 -6.54
N GLN A 23 -1.22 4.32 -7.04
CA GLN A 23 -1.58 3.30 -8.03
C GLN A 23 -2.64 2.33 -7.49
N LEU A 24 -2.51 1.90 -6.22
CA LEU A 24 -3.50 1.08 -5.54
C LEU A 24 -4.84 1.80 -5.43
N ARG A 25 -4.84 3.08 -5.03
CA ARG A 25 -6.06 3.89 -4.91
C ARG A 25 -6.80 3.96 -6.25
N ASP A 26 -6.08 4.19 -7.34
CA ASP A 26 -6.67 4.23 -8.68
C ASP A 26 -7.17 2.86 -9.14
N GLY A 27 -6.43 1.80 -8.83
CA GLY A 27 -6.82 0.41 -9.11
C GLY A 27 -8.13 0.03 -8.42
N PHE A 28 -8.23 0.31 -7.12
CA PHE A 28 -9.47 0.10 -6.37
C PHE A 28 -10.63 0.92 -6.93
N ALA A 29 -10.40 2.20 -7.24
CA ALA A 29 -11.44 3.06 -7.80
C ALA A 29 -12.00 2.51 -9.12
N ARG A 30 -11.14 2.01 -10.02
CA ARG A 30 -11.56 1.35 -11.27
C ARG A 30 -12.36 0.07 -11.02
N ALA A 31 -12.08 -0.66 -9.94
CA ALA A 31 -12.85 -1.83 -9.52
C ALA A 31 -14.16 -1.48 -8.76
N GLY A 32 -14.46 -0.19 -8.58
CA GLY A 32 -15.61 0.28 -7.81
C GLY A 32 -15.42 0.18 -6.28
N VAL A 33 -14.20 -0.10 -5.81
CA VAL A 33 -13.85 -0.19 -4.39
C VAL A 33 -13.32 1.16 -3.92
N LYS A 34 -13.82 1.65 -2.77
CA LYS A 34 -13.31 2.87 -2.14
C LYS A 34 -12.71 2.55 -0.78
N LEU A 35 -11.42 2.86 -0.60
CA LEU A 35 -10.70 2.74 0.67
C LEU A 35 -10.22 4.13 1.12
N PRO A 36 -11.07 4.92 1.80
CA PRO A 36 -10.71 6.28 2.22
C PRO A 36 -9.51 6.32 3.17
N SER A 37 -9.31 5.24 3.92
CA SER A 37 -8.21 5.08 4.87
C SER A 37 -6.90 4.57 4.26
N LEU A 38 -6.85 4.25 2.97
CA LEU A 38 -5.64 3.73 2.31
C LEU A 38 -4.49 4.73 2.40
N ARG A 39 -3.38 4.32 3.04
CA ARG A 39 -2.21 5.16 3.31
C ARG A 39 -0.96 4.32 3.59
N ILE A 40 0.18 4.96 3.70
CA ILE A 40 1.37 4.36 4.32
C ILE A 40 1.14 4.29 5.83
N ASP A 41 1.56 3.18 6.45
CA ASP A 41 1.63 3.08 7.90
C ASP A 41 2.81 3.92 8.44
N ALA A 42 2.52 4.99 9.16
CA ALA A 42 3.55 5.92 9.63
C ALA A 42 4.53 5.27 10.63
N ALA A 43 4.08 4.28 11.40
CA ALA A 43 4.95 3.58 12.36
C ALA A 43 6.03 2.77 11.64
N SER A 44 5.69 2.15 10.50
CA SER A 44 6.62 1.42 9.66
C SER A 44 7.74 2.26 9.04
N CYS A 45 7.57 3.58 8.99
CA CYS A 45 8.60 4.52 8.51
C CYS A 45 9.64 4.91 9.56
N ALA A 46 9.46 4.50 10.82
CA ALA A 46 10.37 4.83 11.91
C ALA A 46 11.55 3.85 11.98
N GLY A 47 12.68 4.31 12.54
CA GLY A 47 13.87 3.49 12.79
C GLY A 47 14.99 3.67 11.76
N ASP A 48 16.09 2.94 11.98
CA ASP A 48 17.31 3.04 11.15
C ASP A 48 17.23 2.24 9.83
N ASP A 49 16.31 1.29 9.75
CA ASP A 49 16.04 0.47 8.56
C ASP A 49 14.52 0.22 8.42
N PRO A 50 13.75 1.22 7.95
CA PRO A 50 12.30 1.13 7.92
C PRO A 50 11.81 0.16 6.84
N VAL A 51 10.91 -0.75 7.23
CA VAL A 51 10.15 -1.59 6.30
C VAL A 51 8.82 -0.90 6.04
N VAL A 52 8.74 -0.12 4.98
CA VAL A 52 7.52 0.67 4.67
C VAL A 52 6.34 -0.26 4.37
N LEU A 53 5.27 -0.13 5.17
CA LEU A 53 4.04 -0.89 5.04
C LEU A 53 2.89 -0.01 4.55
N VAL A 54 1.92 -0.63 3.88
CA VAL A 54 0.68 0.02 3.42
C VAL A 54 -0.47 -0.41 4.33
N ASP A 55 -1.15 0.56 4.93
CA ASP A 55 -2.40 0.36 5.66
C ASP A 55 -3.57 0.45 4.68
N LEU A 56 -4.21 -0.69 4.41
CA LEU A 56 -5.39 -0.79 3.54
C LEU A 56 -6.65 -0.23 4.24
N GLY A 57 -6.67 -0.23 5.57
CA GLY A 57 -7.79 0.12 6.42
C GLY A 57 -9.04 -0.73 6.20
N ARG A 58 -10.22 -0.12 6.39
CA ARG A 58 -11.51 -0.83 6.35
C ARG A 58 -12.19 -0.68 4.99
N CYS A 59 -12.80 -1.76 4.54
CA CYS A 59 -13.68 -1.78 3.38
C CYS A 59 -15.10 -2.20 3.79
N ASN A 60 -16.09 -1.91 2.95
CA ASN A 60 -17.45 -2.43 3.14
C ASN A 60 -17.55 -3.86 2.60
N LEU A 61 -18.65 -4.56 2.91
CA LEU A 61 -18.82 -5.97 2.53
C LEU A 61 -18.84 -6.19 1.01
N ASP A 62 -19.47 -5.30 0.25
CA ASP A 62 -19.49 -5.36 -1.23
C ASP A 62 -18.06 -5.29 -1.81
N ALA A 63 -17.23 -4.37 -1.30
CA ALA A 63 -15.83 -4.26 -1.68
C ALA A 63 -15.02 -5.51 -1.30
N ALA A 64 -15.26 -6.08 -0.12
CA ALA A 64 -14.58 -7.31 0.31
C ALA A 64 -14.89 -8.50 -0.61
N VAL A 65 -16.16 -8.68 -1.00
CA VAL A 65 -16.56 -9.74 -1.94
C VAL A 65 -15.92 -9.55 -3.31
N ARG A 66 -15.94 -8.32 -3.84
CA ARG A 66 -15.28 -7.99 -5.13
C ARG A 66 -13.78 -8.26 -5.07
N LEU A 67 -13.11 -7.86 -3.99
CA LEU A 67 -11.68 -8.08 -3.81
C LEU A 67 -11.35 -9.59 -3.73
N SER A 68 -12.13 -10.36 -2.97
CA SER A 68 -11.96 -11.82 -2.87
C SER A 68 -12.01 -12.47 -4.25
N ARG A 69 -13.01 -12.11 -5.06
CA ARG A 69 -13.16 -12.66 -6.41
C ARG A 69 -11.95 -12.37 -7.30
N VAL A 70 -11.42 -11.15 -7.25
CA VAL A 70 -10.21 -10.78 -8.02
C VAL A 70 -9.01 -11.61 -7.56
N LEU A 71 -8.85 -11.84 -6.26
CA LEU A 71 -7.76 -12.66 -5.72
C LEU A 71 -7.90 -14.13 -6.14
N ASP A 72 -9.11 -14.69 -6.08
CA ASP A 72 -9.39 -16.07 -6.50
C ASP A 72 -9.12 -16.26 -8.00
N GLU A 73 -9.58 -15.32 -8.84
CA GLU A 73 -9.32 -15.33 -10.29
C GLU A 73 -7.83 -15.26 -10.61
N ARG A 74 -7.05 -14.47 -9.84
CA ARG A 74 -5.59 -14.38 -10.00
C ARG A 74 -4.88 -15.64 -9.53
N ALA A 75 -5.33 -16.27 -8.45
CA ALA A 75 -4.75 -17.51 -7.94
C ALA A 75 -5.04 -18.70 -8.88
N ALA A 76 -6.22 -18.75 -9.49
CA ALA A 76 -6.60 -19.80 -10.43
C ALA A 76 -5.94 -19.65 -11.82
N GLY A 77 -5.54 -18.44 -12.19
CA GLY A 77 -4.84 -18.14 -13.44
C GLY A 77 -3.31 -18.11 -13.34
N ALA A 78 -2.74 -18.47 -12.19
CA ALA A 78 -1.30 -18.55 -11.93
C ALA A 78 -0.78 -19.99 -12.03
#